data_AF-A0A401TBY4-F1
#
_entry.id   AF-A0A401TBY4-F1
#
_cell.length_a   1.000
_cell.length_b   1.000
_cell.length_c   1.000
_cell.angle_alpha   90.00
_cell.angle_beta   90.00
_cell.angle_gamma   90.00
#
_symmetry.space_group_name_H-M   'P 1'
#
loop_
_entity.id
_entity.type
_entity.pdbx_description
1 polymer ?
#
loop_
_entity_poly.entity_id
_entity_poly.type
_entity_poly.pdbx_seq_one_letter_code
_entity_poly.pdbx_strand_id
1 'polypeptide(L)' 'MLVLANVGMGECLYWRMSVLANVGVGECRYWRMSVLAHVTMGECQCWRMSVLANVTMGECRCWRMSVWANVGVGECRYG' A
#
# COMPACT_ATOMS: atom_id res chain seq x y z
N MET A 1 0.47 9.00 8.58
CA MET A 1 1.89 8.67 8.81
C MET A 1 2.66 8.92 7.54
N LEU A 2 3.82 9.58 7.63
CA LEU A 2 4.74 9.75 6.51
C LEU A 2 6.01 8.96 6.82
N VAL A 3 6.41 8.10 5.90
CA VAL A 3 7.59 7.24 6.04
C VAL A 3 8.63 7.68 5.03
N LEU A 4 9.82 8.03 5.53
CA LEU A 4 10.96 8.52 4.74
C LEU A 4 12.08 7.48 4.58
N ALA A 5 12.02 6.35 5.29
CA ALA A 5 13.06 5.33 5.33
C ALA A 5 12.45 3.91 5.41
N ASN A 6 13.30 2.88 5.44
CA ASN A 6 12.86 1.49 5.52
C ASN A 6 12.13 1.22 6.84
N VAL A 7 10.86 0.79 6.78
CA VAL A 7 10.02 0.51 7.95
C VAL A 7 9.30 -0.82 7.77
N GLY A 8 9.32 -1.63 8.83
CA GLY A 8 8.50 -2.83 8.97
C GLY A 8 7.37 -2.58 9.98
N MET A 9 6.12 -2.80 9.58
CA MET A 9 4.97 -2.70 10.47
C MET A 9 4.19 -4.02 10.49
N GLY A 10 3.63 -4.37 11.65
CA GLY A 10 2.75 -5.53 11.80
C GLY A 10 1.33 -5.20 11.37
N GLU A 11 0.52 -4.70 12.31
CA GLU A 11 -0.84 -4.24 12.07
C GLU A 11 -0.93 -2.71 12.08
N CYS A 12 -1.65 -2.14 11.14
CA CYS A 12 -1.72 -0.69 10.95
C CYS A 12 -3.11 -0.20 10.56
N LEU A 13 -3.61 0.79 11.31
CA LEU A 13 -4.84 1.52 11.00
C LEU A 13 -4.51 3.01 10.85
N TYR A 14 -4.58 3.53 9.62
CA TYR A 14 -4.28 4.94 9.37
C TYR A 14 -5.27 5.60 8.42
N TRP A 15 -5.60 6.86 8.70
CA TRP A 15 -6.45 7.64 7.80
C TRP A 15 -5.71 8.08 6.53
N ARG A 16 -4.44 8.44 6.66
CA ARG A 16 -3.57 8.72 5.51
C ARG A 16 -2.19 8.15 5.74
N MET A 17 -1.67 7.48 4.73
CA MET A 17 -0.28 7.06 4.69
C MET A 17 0.37 7.50 3.38
N SER A 18 1.58 8.06 3.51
CA SER A 18 2.44 8.44 2.39
C SER A 18 3.80 7.79 2.59
N VAL A 19 4.21 7.00 1.60
CA VAL A 19 5.46 6.25 1.62
C VAL A 19 6.35 6.72 0.49
N LEU A 20 7.58 7.14 0.84
CA LEU A 20 8.60 7.63 -0.09
C LEU A 20 9.77 6.65 -0.29
N ALA A 21 9.83 5.54 0.46
CA ALA A 21 10.92 4.56 0.44
C ALA A 21 10.38 3.12 0.52
N ASN A 22 11.24 2.13 0.78
CA ASN A 22 10.81 0.75 1.04
C ASN A 22 9.96 0.66 2.31
N VAL A 23 8.81 0.00 2.23
CA VAL A 23 8.01 -0.37 3.42
C VAL A 23 7.52 -1.79 3.29
N GLY A 24 7.67 -2.56 4.37
CA GLY A 24 7.03 -3.85 4.55
C GLY A 24 5.89 -3.73 5.56
N VAL A 25 4.68 -4.17 5.19
CA VAL A 25 3.58 -4.27 6.16
C VAL A 25 2.88 -5.61 6.11
N GLY A 26 2.55 -6.15 7.29
CA GLY A 26 1.73 -7.36 7.42
C GLY A 26 0.27 -7.09 7.06
N GLU A 27 -0.50 -6.51 7.99
CA GLU A 27 -1.94 -6.30 7.88
C GLU A 27 -2.31 -4.82 8.02
N CYS A 28 -3.18 -4.31 7.14
CA CYS A 28 -3.37 -2.88 6.99
C CYS A 28 -4.77 -2.43 6.59
N ARG A 29 -5.25 -1.34 7.20
CA ARG A 29 -6.35 -0.53 6.68
C ARG A 29 -5.97 0.93 6.49
N TYR A 30 -6.22 1.42 5.28
CA TYR A 30 -5.99 2.81 4.89
C TYR A 30 -7.21 3.44 4.23
N TRP A 31 -7.51 4.69 4.59
CA TRP A 31 -8.47 5.48 3.81
C TRP A 31 -7.83 6.09 2.56
N ARG A 32 -6.63 6.66 2.70
CA ARG A 32 -5.80 7.02 1.54
C ARG A 32 -4.37 6.51 1.72
N MET A 33 -3.88 5.86 0.68
CA MET A 33 -2.49 5.41 0.58
C MET A 33 -1.85 6.00 -0.66
N SER A 34 -0.67 6.58 -0.50
CA SER A 34 0.16 7.08 -1.60
C SER A 34 1.55 6.48 -1.49
N VAL A 35 2.00 5.82 -2.55
CA VAL A 35 3.29 5.11 -2.60
C VAL A 35 4.12 5.67 -3.76
N LEU A 36 5.35 6.09 -3.47
CA LEU A 36 6.29 6.67 -4.44
C LEU A 36 7.54 5.82 -4.70
N ALA A 37 7.70 4.69 -4.00
CA ALA A 37 8.84 3.78 -4.17
C ALA A 37 8.39 2.31 -4.09
N HIS A 38 9.10 1.45 -3.37
CA HIS A 38 8.72 0.04 -3.20
C HIS A 38 7.89 -0.20 -1.95
N VAL A 39 6.79 -0.93 -2.08
CA VAL A 39 6.01 -1.38 -0.92
C VAL A 39 5.66 -2.85 -1.05
N THR A 40 5.92 -3.61 0.02
CA THR A 40 5.49 -5.00 0.15
C THR A 40 4.41 -5.08 1.23
N MET A 41 3.18 -5.46 0.88
CA MET A 41 2.11 -5.67 1.85
C MET A 41 1.67 -7.13 1.83
N GLY A 42 1.39 -7.69 3.00
CA GLY A 42 0.65 -8.95 3.14
C GLY A 42 -0.81 -8.74 2.76
N GLU A 43 -1.58 -8.12 3.64
CA GLU A 43 -3.00 -7.81 3.45
C GLU A 43 -3.25 -6.30 3.58
N CYS A 44 -3.81 -5.67 2.53
CA CYS A 44 -4.24 -4.26 2.54
C CYS A 44 -5.74 -4.14 2.25
N GLN A 45 -6.40 -3.29 3.03
CA GLN A 45 -7.73 -2.78 2.73
C GLN A 45 -7.65 -1.25 2.59
N CYS A 46 -7.93 -0.75 1.40
CA CYS A 46 -7.49 0.57 0.99
C CYS A 46 -8.62 1.28 0.22
N TRP A 47 -9.19 2.38 0.74
CA TRP A 47 -10.30 3.06 0.03
C TRP A 47 -9.80 3.77 -1.23
N ARG A 48 -8.74 4.58 -1.13
CA ARG A 48 -8.04 5.13 -2.30
C ARG A 48 -6.56 4.80 -2.21
N MET A 49 -6.05 4.17 -3.25
CA MET A 49 -4.63 3.87 -3.41
C MET A 49 -4.08 4.56 -4.66
N SER A 50 -2.94 5.23 -4.49
CA SER A 50 -2.17 5.82 -5.58
C SER A 50 -0.74 5.32 -5.52
N VAL A 51 -0.27 4.73 -6.62
CA VAL A 51 1.03 4.10 -6.73
C VAL A 51 1.80 4.71 -7.89
N LEU A 52 3.00 5.19 -7.62
CA LEU A 52 3.91 5.82 -8.59
C LEU A 52 5.20 5.02 -8.84
N ALA A 53 5.30 3.80 -8.29
CA ALA A 53 6.45 2.91 -8.43
C ALA A 53 6.04 1.43 -8.19
N ASN A 54 6.95 0.57 -7.73
CA ASN A 54 6.69 -0.86 -7.60
C ASN A 54 5.94 -1.21 -6.30
N VAL A 55 4.82 -1.92 -6.42
CA VAL A 55 4.10 -2.43 -5.25
C VAL A 55 3.87 -3.92 -5.40
N THR A 56 4.17 -4.68 -4.35
CA THR A 56 3.85 -6.10 -4.25
C THR A 56 2.87 -6.29 -3.11
N MET A 57 1.67 -6.79 -3.43
CA MET A 57 0.65 -7.11 -2.43
C MET A 57 0.38 -8.61 -2.44
N GLY A 58 0.21 -9.22 -1.26
CA GLY A 58 -0.41 -10.54 -1.14
C GLY A 58 -1.89 -10.45 -1.49
N GLU A 59 -2.69 -9.88 -0.59
CA GLU A 59 -4.11 -9.58 -0.77
C GLU A 59 -4.35 -8.05 -0.70
N CYS A 60 -4.99 -7.46 -1.72
CA CYS A 60 -5.52 -6.08 -1.67
C CYS A 60 -7.02 -6.06 -1.88
N ARG A 61 -7.71 -5.29 -1.04
CA ARG A 61 -9.09 -4.88 -1.26
C ARG A 61 -9.13 -3.37 -1.42
N CYS A 62 -9.37 -2.91 -2.65
CA CYS A 62 -9.11 -1.53 -3.02
C CYS A 62 -10.33 -0.93 -3.77
N TRP A 63 -10.91 0.18 -3.28
CA TRP A 63 -12.13 0.78 -3.91
C TRP A 63 -11.77 1.68 -5.11
N ARG A 64 -10.70 2.46 -4.97
CA ARG A 64 -10.15 3.24 -6.07
C ARG A 64 -8.65 3.07 -6.12
N MET A 65 -8.15 2.60 -7.25
CA MET A 65 -6.72 2.41 -7.47
C MET A 65 -6.28 3.24 -8.67
N SER A 66 -5.12 3.88 -8.53
CA SER A 66 -4.45 4.60 -9.62
C SER A 66 -2.98 4.21 -9.60
N VAL A 67 -2.51 3.62 -10.70
CA VAL A 67 -1.19 3.01 -10.79
C VAL A 67 -0.47 3.58 -12.00
N TRP A 68 0.70 4.16 -11.75
CA TRP A 68 1.60 4.72 -12.77
C TRP A 68 2.95 3.98 -12.79
N ALA A 69 2.96 2.67 -12.54
CA ALA A 69 4.13 1.79 -12.54
C ALA A 69 3.73 0.30 -12.42
N ASN A 70 4.65 -0.59 -12.08
CA ASN A 70 4.42 -2.02 -11.93
C ASN A 70 3.77 -2.38 -10.59
N VAL A 71 2.67 -3.14 -10.63
CA VAL A 71 2.02 -3.67 -9.43
C VAL A 71 1.87 -5.17 -9.57
N GLY A 72 2.50 -5.91 -8.66
CA GLY A 72 2.31 -7.34 -8.51
C GLY A 72 1.32 -7.60 -7.40
N VAL A 73 0.21 -8.25 -7.68
CA VAL A 73 -0.77 -8.62 -6.65
C VAL A 73 -1.08 -10.09 -6.76
N GLY A 74 -1.00 -10.82 -5.64
CA GLY A 74 -1.46 -12.19 -5.56
C GLY A 74 -2.98 -12.26 -5.77
N GLU A 75 -3.74 -11.60 -4.90
CA GLU A 75 -5.19 -11.50 -4.99
C GLU A 75 -5.67 -10.05 -4.83
N CYS A 76 -6.41 -9.55 -5.82
CA CYS A 76 -6.86 -8.17 -5.88
C CYS A 76 -8.37 -8.11 -6.04
N ARG A 77 -9.06 -7.55 -5.04
CA ARG A 77 -10.51 -7.33 -5.08
C ARG A 77 -10.80 -5.84 -5.19
N TYR A 78 -11.38 -5.46 -6.31
CA TYR A 78 -11.93 -4.12 -6.52
C TYR A 78 -13.37 -4.09 -6.02
N GLY A 79 -13.69 -3.09 -5.20
CA GLY A 79 -15.04 -2.81 -4.71
C GLY A 79 -15.70 -1.68 -5.48
#